data_AF-A0A0G4H8L3-F1
#
_entry.id   AF-A0A0G4H8L3-F1
#
_cell.length_a   1.000
_cell.length_b   1.000
_cell.length_c   1.000
_cell.angle_alpha   90.00
_cell.angle_beta   90.00
_cell.angle_gamma   90.00
#
_symmetry.space_group_name_H-M   'P 1'
#
loop_
_entity.id
_entity.type
_entity.pdbx_description
1 polymer ?
#
loop_
_entity_poly.entity_id
_entity_poly.type
_entity_poly.pdbx_seq_one_letter_code
_entity_poly.pdbx_strand_id
1 'polypeptide(L)'
;MRFLVRFCWPLCLLSTVVPAFRPPFLLRTQTRDPSGRIGSVSSLHGTPVKGEEDEFTVAVLGDLHLDPRYMEDHIEGRQQLQGILCASPSPCVVSLGDLGESKSVDQTEQIFSGTSASFRLASAYLNSYGYPFEVITGNHDLEGMDEFSTDGANLEAFCNILGKPKPYFKREVANKTLLIGLATTAFRDAVYSSHEVYVDDEQLRWFEETLKSCPASDGWRVFVFSHAPPTGSGLRVVQALHVVNGCCWLNHSKSNAGRFIELVKEHRCIKAWFSGHFHLGQDYQDSITFPDGDRRGSCVFAQTGVMGSRSSRDKRRQSRLIRGNRKGFTISTIDHGEPGRRGGGKGTEEATERLDVTVSFEDSSTESVIFAHPPEQMQDTEGWMQVYKPMEDDGCYVDDIYSPENLCNAGQDGAVCWWHMACGRVLGVHNGIVLEYDSTTLAPLGLVVSEDELRGKQLAIVNVTRFDKKETLEETAESLERTQEVRSSSVCEQEQEQAVVLYDEKCNALVVQPNEDGSYWRKLVRNKVIRMREKRRERAAAEFLAGLREEAHRTGLAEPCQFHVKSLRGPK
;
A
#
# COMPACT_ATOMS: atom_id res chain seq x y z
N MET A 1 35.21 -28.50 -20.62
CA MET A 1 35.64 -27.27 -19.93
C MET A 1 34.58 -26.91 -18.91
N ARG A 2 34.88 -27.07 -17.62
CA ARG A 2 33.98 -26.76 -16.49
C ARG A 2 34.47 -25.47 -15.85
N PHE A 3 33.63 -24.44 -15.77
CA PHE A 3 33.86 -23.31 -14.89
C PHE A 3 32.77 -23.31 -13.82
N LEU A 4 33.18 -23.67 -12.60
CA LEU A 4 32.45 -23.41 -11.36
C LEU A 4 32.69 -21.94 -11.00
N VAL A 5 31.61 -21.19 -10.73
CA VAL A 5 31.70 -19.93 -9.99
C VAL A 5 31.02 -20.15 -8.63
N ARG A 6 31.84 -20.06 -7.57
CA ARG A 6 31.47 -20.14 -6.17
C ARG A 6 30.88 -18.81 -5.71
N PHE A 7 29.73 -18.84 -5.05
CA PHE A 7 29.26 -17.73 -4.20
C PHE A 7 30.00 -17.77 -2.85
N CYS A 8 30.65 -16.66 -2.48
CA CYS A 8 31.27 -16.45 -1.18
C CYS A 8 30.37 -15.56 -0.32
N TRP A 9 29.90 -16.09 0.81
CA TRP A 9 29.50 -15.34 2.00
C TRP A 9 30.70 -15.28 2.97
N PRO A 10 30.95 -14.19 3.71
CA PRO A 10 31.80 -14.25 4.88
C PRO A 10 30.95 -14.41 6.15
N LEU A 11 31.09 -15.59 6.78
CA LEU A 11 30.99 -15.74 8.23
C LEU A 11 32.22 -15.09 8.87
N CYS A 12 32.02 -14.28 9.92
CA CYS A 12 33.08 -13.99 10.89
C CYS A 12 32.64 -14.52 12.26
N LEU A 13 33.36 -15.54 12.74
CA LEU A 13 33.33 -16.02 14.12
C LEU A 13 34.67 -15.65 14.78
N LEU A 14 34.52 -15.09 15.97
CA LEU A 14 35.45 -14.81 17.06
C LEU A 14 36.79 -15.56 17.14
N SER A 15 37.85 -14.83 17.48
CA SER A 15 38.85 -15.28 18.44
C SER A 15 39.29 -14.14 19.38
N THR A 16 39.21 -14.43 20.67
CA THR A 16 39.54 -13.65 21.86
C THR A 16 41.03 -13.34 22.03
N VAL A 17 41.38 -12.12 22.44
CA VAL A 17 42.46 -11.83 23.41
C VAL A 17 42.06 -10.61 24.26
N VAL A 18 42.07 -10.79 25.58
CA VAL A 18 41.75 -9.81 26.64
C VAL A 18 42.97 -8.93 26.92
N PRO A 19 42.79 -7.63 27.27
CA PRO A 19 43.37 -7.19 28.54
C PRO A 19 42.50 -6.22 29.37
N ALA A 20 42.48 -6.53 30.68
CA ALA A 20 42.52 -5.65 31.85
C ALA A 20 41.54 -4.46 31.98
N PHE A 21 40.56 -4.68 32.86
CA PHE A 21 39.73 -3.70 33.57
C PHE A 21 40.54 -2.66 34.37
N ARG A 22 40.13 -1.39 34.29
CA ARG A 22 40.11 -0.43 35.40
C ARG A 22 38.84 0.44 35.31
N PRO A 23 38.03 0.56 36.38
CA PRO A 23 36.83 1.38 36.37
C PRO A 23 37.18 2.83 36.66
N PRO A 24 36.26 3.77 36.40
CA PRO A 24 36.08 4.73 37.46
C PRO A 24 34.64 5.21 37.69
N PHE A 25 34.47 5.66 38.94
CA PHE A 25 33.50 6.61 39.50
C PHE A 25 32.12 6.12 39.95
N LEU A 26 32.12 5.78 41.25
CA LEU A 26 31.06 5.92 42.23
C LEU A 26 30.12 7.13 41.98
N LEU A 27 28.83 6.84 42.03
CA LEU A 27 27.78 7.81 42.33
C LEU A 27 28.08 8.52 43.65
N ARG A 28 28.23 9.84 43.57
CA ARG A 28 28.16 10.72 44.74
C ARG A 28 26.72 11.22 44.85
N THR A 29 26.00 10.73 45.84
CA THR A 29 24.74 11.29 46.32
C THR A 29 24.98 12.74 46.73
N GLN A 30 24.38 13.70 46.01
CA GLN A 30 24.24 15.07 46.50
C GLN A 30 22.82 15.32 46.99
N THR A 31 22.82 15.89 48.18
CA THR A 31 21.73 16.31 49.04
C THR A 31 20.87 17.40 48.40
N ARG A 32 19.57 17.34 48.68
CA ARG A 32 18.55 18.36 48.38
C ARG A 32 19.01 19.78 48.76
N ASP A 33 18.87 20.70 47.81
CA ASP A 33 18.77 22.14 48.04
C ASP A 33 17.32 22.58 47.75
N PRO A 34 16.56 23.09 48.74
CA PRO A 34 15.16 23.46 48.60
C PRO A 34 14.98 24.94 48.23
N SER A 35 15.67 25.45 47.21
CA SER A 35 15.31 26.72 46.56
C SER A 35 16.11 26.94 45.29
N GLY A 36 15.58 26.53 44.13
CA GLY A 36 16.24 26.77 42.85
C GLY A 36 15.26 26.61 41.70
N ARG A 37 14.83 27.74 41.13
CA ARG A 37 14.02 27.80 39.91
C ARG A 37 14.65 26.94 38.82
N ILE A 38 13.91 25.93 38.36
CA ILE A 38 14.23 25.20 37.13
C ILE A 38 14.10 26.20 35.98
N GLY A 39 15.22 26.42 35.28
CA GLY A 39 15.23 27.19 34.04
C GLY A 39 14.28 26.53 33.04
N SER A 40 13.28 27.30 32.60
CA SER A 40 12.38 26.91 31.53
C SER A 40 13.20 26.68 30.25
N VAL A 41 13.19 25.46 29.73
CA VAL A 41 13.43 25.25 28.30
C VAL A 41 12.29 25.96 27.60
N SER A 42 12.58 27.06 26.91
CA SER A 42 11.59 27.82 26.15
C SER A 42 11.00 26.91 25.09
N SER A 43 9.75 26.49 25.29
CA SER A 43 8.97 25.89 24.23
C SER A 43 8.73 26.98 23.19
N LEU A 44 9.26 26.80 21.98
CA LEU A 44 8.93 27.62 20.82
C LEU A 44 7.48 27.31 20.41
N HIS A 45 6.51 27.75 21.21
CA HIS A 45 5.12 27.85 20.78
C HIS A 45 5.01 29.14 19.95
N GLY A 46 5.47 29.07 18.70
CA GLY A 46 5.22 30.13 17.74
C GLY A 46 3.71 30.27 17.53
N THR A 47 3.20 31.49 17.63
CA THR A 47 1.81 31.78 17.28
C THR A 47 1.68 31.64 15.77
N PRO A 48 0.73 30.85 15.24
CA PRO A 48 0.54 30.73 13.79
C PRO A 48 0.37 32.09 13.13
N VAL A 49 0.92 32.24 11.92
CA VAL A 49 0.70 33.45 11.13
C VAL A 49 -0.79 33.54 10.79
N LYS A 50 -1.40 34.70 11.04
CA LYS A 50 -2.81 34.94 10.74
C LYS A 50 -2.97 35.09 9.21
N GLY A 51 -3.42 34.04 8.54
CA GLY A 51 -3.80 34.08 7.12
C GLY A 51 -5.21 34.62 6.87
N GLU A 52 -5.61 34.67 5.60
CA GLU A 52 -7.02 34.85 5.22
C GLU A 52 -7.86 33.64 5.70
N GLU A 53 -9.18 33.81 5.84
CA GLU A 53 -10.07 32.75 6.37
C GLU A 53 -10.11 31.47 5.52
N ASP A 54 -9.70 31.56 4.26
CA ASP A 54 -9.62 30.46 3.33
C ASP A 54 -8.21 29.86 3.20
N GLU A 55 -7.17 30.45 3.80
CA GLU A 55 -5.80 29.94 3.74
C GLU A 55 -5.54 28.81 4.73
N PHE A 56 -4.87 27.77 4.25
CA PHE A 56 -4.51 26.60 5.04
C PHE A 56 -3.15 26.03 4.68
N THR A 57 -2.54 25.34 5.65
CA THR A 57 -1.33 24.55 5.45
C THR A 57 -1.45 23.20 6.16
N VAL A 58 -1.22 22.11 5.43
CA VAL A 58 -1.31 20.74 5.95
C VAL A 58 -0.01 20.00 5.68
N ALA A 59 0.67 19.55 6.74
CA ALA A 59 1.76 18.59 6.62
C ALA A 59 1.16 17.17 6.60
N VAL A 60 1.56 16.34 5.63
CA VAL A 60 1.09 14.95 5.50
C VAL A 60 2.27 14.02 5.73
N LEU A 61 2.13 13.17 6.75
CA LEU A 61 3.15 12.22 7.18
C LEU A 61 2.76 10.82 6.71
N GLY A 62 3.63 10.16 5.95
CA GLY A 62 3.49 8.76 5.60
C GLY A 62 4.10 7.85 6.66
N ASP A 63 3.59 6.63 6.71
CA ASP A 63 4.05 5.42 7.40
C ASP A 63 5.10 5.68 8.50
N LEU A 64 4.65 6.10 9.69
CA LEU A 64 5.57 6.59 10.71
C LEU A 64 6.54 5.51 11.21
N HIS A 65 6.07 4.27 11.37
CA HIS A 65 6.84 3.12 11.87
C HIS A 65 7.76 3.47 13.05
N LEU A 66 7.22 4.20 14.05
CA LEU A 66 8.03 4.70 15.15
C LEU A 66 8.65 3.54 15.93
N ASP A 67 9.97 3.57 16.04
CA ASP A 67 10.75 2.64 16.86
C ASP A 67 11.34 3.45 18.04
N PRO A 68 10.96 3.16 19.31
CA PRO A 68 11.49 3.90 20.45
C PRO A 68 13.02 3.80 20.61
N ARG A 69 13.67 2.86 19.91
CA ARG A 69 15.13 2.71 19.88
C ARG A 69 15.82 3.63 18.86
N TYR A 70 15.07 4.17 17.89
CA TYR A 70 15.58 4.91 16.73
C TYR A 70 14.61 6.04 16.34
N MET A 71 14.65 7.14 17.09
CA MET A 71 13.73 8.27 16.91
C MET A 71 14.40 9.48 16.24
N GLU A 72 15.70 9.43 15.96
CA GLU A 72 16.50 10.56 15.51
C GLU A 72 15.94 11.16 14.21
N ASP A 73 15.67 10.30 13.22
CA ASP A 73 15.13 10.71 11.91
C ASP A 73 13.77 11.43 12.05
N HIS A 74 12.93 10.94 12.97
CA HIS A 74 11.59 11.47 13.22
C HIS A 74 11.62 12.79 13.99
N ILE A 75 12.55 12.91 14.93
CA ILE A 75 12.75 14.14 15.72
C ILE A 75 13.26 15.25 14.82
N GLU A 76 14.25 14.95 13.96
CA GLU A 76 14.80 15.89 12.97
C GLU A 76 13.71 16.33 11.98
N GLY A 77 13.03 15.38 11.33
CA GLY A 77 11.99 15.70 10.35
C GLY A 77 10.82 16.49 10.95
N ARG A 78 10.45 16.19 12.21
CA ARG A 78 9.49 16.99 12.97
C ARG A 78 9.95 18.41 13.17
N GLN A 79 11.21 18.64 13.60
CA GLN A 79 11.74 19.99 13.83
C GLN A 79 11.72 20.82 12.54
N GLN A 80 12.09 20.21 11.41
CA GLN A 80 12.05 20.83 10.10
C GLN A 80 10.62 21.25 9.70
N LEU A 81 9.64 20.36 9.85
CA LEU A 81 8.23 20.68 9.59
C LEU A 81 7.67 21.72 10.56
N GLN A 82 8.04 21.66 11.84
CA GLN A 82 7.61 22.68 12.82
C GLN A 82 8.06 24.08 12.43
N GLY A 83 9.29 24.23 11.90
CA GLY A 83 9.76 25.51 11.37
C GLY A 83 8.85 26.05 10.26
N ILE A 84 8.45 25.18 9.32
CA ILE A 84 7.53 25.53 8.23
C ILE A 84 6.14 25.87 8.76
N LEU A 85 5.57 25.01 9.61
CA LEU A 85 4.21 25.16 10.15
C LEU A 85 4.07 26.41 11.04
N CYS A 86 5.12 26.77 11.77
CA CYS A 86 5.15 28.00 12.57
C CYS A 86 4.95 29.26 11.72
N ALA A 87 5.45 29.25 10.49
CA ALA A 87 5.32 30.37 9.55
C ALA A 87 4.06 30.29 8.68
N SER A 88 3.18 29.31 8.92
CA SER A 88 2.09 28.97 8.00
C SER A 88 0.70 29.33 8.56
N PRO A 89 -0.27 29.66 7.69
CA PRO A 89 -1.66 29.89 8.10
C PRO A 89 -2.38 28.57 8.36
N SER A 90 -3.24 28.57 9.39
CA SER A 90 -4.08 27.43 9.80
C SER A 90 -3.36 26.07 9.74
N PRO A 91 -2.20 25.91 10.41
CA PRO A 91 -1.37 24.72 10.28
C PRO A 91 -2.07 23.49 10.88
N CYS A 92 -2.01 22.38 10.14
CA CYS A 92 -2.50 21.07 10.58
C CYS A 92 -1.53 19.96 10.16
N VAL A 93 -1.52 18.85 10.90
CA VAL A 93 -0.75 17.65 10.57
C VAL A 93 -1.70 16.49 10.31
N VAL A 94 -1.47 15.71 9.26
CA VAL A 94 -2.21 14.48 9.00
C VAL A 94 -1.24 13.32 8.91
N SER A 95 -1.44 12.28 9.73
CA SER A 95 -0.69 11.02 9.63
C SER A 95 -1.51 9.96 8.88
N LEU A 96 -0.87 9.30 7.92
CA LEU A 96 -1.47 8.24 7.10
C LEU A 96 -1.40 6.85 7.74
N GLY A 97 -1.10 6.76 9.03
CA GLY A 97 -1.09 5.52 9.80
C GLY A 97 0.26 4.80 9.80
N ASP A 98 0.21 3.50 10.11
CA ASP A 98 1.37 2.65 10.37
C ASP A 98 2.28 3.28 11.42
N LEU A 99 1.74 3.45 12.62
CA LEU A 99 2.30 4.33 13.63
C LEU A 99 3.54 3.75 14.32
N GLY A 100 3.63 2.44 14.48
CA GLY A 100 4.71 1.76 15.21
C GLY A 100 5.53 0.81 14.35
N GLU A 101 6.76 0.51 14.77
CA GLU A 101 7.61 -0.47 14.09
C GLU A 101 6.97 -1.87 14.09
N SER A 102 7.02 -2.52 12.93
CA SER A 102 6.39 -3.82 12.64
C SER A 102 7.23 -5.02 13.10
N LYS A 103 8.11 -4.81 14.09
CA LYS A 103 9.03 -5.76 14.69
C LYS A 103 9.01 -5.60 16.21
N SER A 104 9.62 -6.54 16.94
CA SER A 104 9.77 -6.35 18.38
C SER A 104 10.82 -5.30 18.71
N VAL A 105 10.45 -4.45 19.67
CA VAL A 105 11.29 -3.35 20.17
C VAL A 105 11.94 -3.69 21.51
N ASP A 106 11.33 -4.61 22.24
CA ASP A 106 11.89 -5.31 23.38
C ASP A 106 12.15 -6.78 23.01
N GLN A 107 13.00 -7.49 23.75
CA GLN A 107 13.41 -8.88 23.45
C GLN A 107 12.27 -9.91 23.65
N THR A 108 11.00 -9.46 23.60
CA THR A 108 9.80 -10.28 23.80
C THR A 108 9.36 -11.02 22.54
N GLU A 109 9.95 -10.70 21.39
CA GLU A 109 9.53 -11.14 20.05
C GLU A 109 8.09 -10.73 19.65
N GLN A 110 7.42 -9.88 20.44
CA GLN A 110 6.08 -9.36 20.14
C GLN A 110 6.17 -8.18 19.16
N ILE A 111 5.21 -8.07 18.24
CA ILE A 111 5.17 -6.93 17.32
C ILE A 111 4.82 -5.67 18.11
N PHE A 112 5.59 -4.59 17.93
CA PHE A 112 5.32 -3.34 18.62
C PHE A 112 4.14 -2.58 18.02
N SER A 113 4.04 -2.56 16.68
CA SER A 113 2.93 -1.91 15.98
C SER A 113 1.56 -2.44 16.40
N GLY A 114 0.60 -1.52 16.49
CA GLY A 114 -0.78 -1.81 16.88
C GLY A 114 -1.00 -2.12 18.35
N THR A 115 0.04 -2.03 19.19
CA THR A 115 -0.08 -2.12 20.66
C THR A 115 -0.41 -0.77 21.28
N SER A 116 -0.97 -0.75 22.49
CA SER A 116 -1.17 0.48 23.25
C SER A 116 0.13 1.27 23.48
N ALA A 117 1.27 0.57 23.59
CA ALA A 117 2.57 1.22 23.75
C ALA A 117 2.97 2.00 22.48
N SER A 118 2.74 1.41 21.29
CA SER A 118 2.97 2.11 20.02
C SER A 118 2.05 3.32 19.85
N PHE A 119 0.77 3.20 20.21
CA PHE A 119 -0.17 4.31 20.14
C PHE A 119 0.18 5.45 21.09
N ARG A 120 0.70 5.15 22.29
CA ARG A 120 1.18 6.18 23.22
C ARG A 120 2.40 6.92 22.68
N LEU A 121 3.35 6.20 22.07
CA LEU A 121 4.52 6.82 21.43
C LEU A 121 4.09 7.73 20.27
N ALA A 122 3.20 7.24 19.41
CA ALA A 122 2.67 8.01 18.29
C ALA A 122 1.86 9.23 18.74
N SER A 123 1.01 9.08 19.77
CA SER A 123 0.26 10.18 20.37
C SER A 123 1.22 11.25 20.91
N ALA A 124 2.26 10.87 21.64
CA ALA A 124 3.26 11.82 22.14
C ALA A 124 4.02 12.51 21.00
N TYR A 125 4.41 11.76 19.97
CA TYR A 125 5.10 12.30 18.79
C TYR A 125 4.23 13.30 18.01
N LEU A 126 2.99 12.96 17.68
CA LEU A 126 2.08 13.83 16.94
C LEU A 126 1.70 15.08 17.75
N ASN A 127 1.42 14.93 19.05
CA ASN A 127 1.18 16.08 19.93
C ASN A 127 2.40 17.01 20.03
N SER A 128 3.61 16.47 19.90
CA SER A 128 4.82 17.28 19.97
C SER A 128 5.01 18.25 18.80
N TYR A 129 4.20 18.17 17.73
CA TYR A 129 4.15 19.21 16.69
C TYR A 129 3.60 20.54 17.21
N GLY A 130 2.74 20.52 18.25
CA GLY A 130 2.13 21.74 18.81
C GLY A 130 0.97 22.31 17.99
N TYR A 131 0.50 21.57 16.98
CA TYR A 131 -0.61 21.93 16.09
C TYR A 131 -1.70 20.86 16.10
N PRO A 132 -2.94 21.18 15.71
CA PRO A 132 -3.97 20.18 15.50
C PRO A 132 -3.50 19.09 14.55
N PHE A 133 -3.66 17.83 14.95
CA PHE A 133 -3.35 16.69 14.08
C PHE A 133 -4.57 15.81 13.86
N GLU A 134 -4.62 15.18 12.70
CA GLU A 134 -5.50 14.05 12.40
C GLU A 134 -4.68 12.82 12.04
N VAL A 135 -5.28 11.65 12.23
CA VAL A 135 -4.61 10.37 12.04
C VAL A 135 -5.63 9.32 11.64
N ILE A 136 -5.25 8.48 10.70
CA ILE A 136 -5.96 7.26 10.31
C ILE A 136 -5.11 6.05 10.68
N THR A 137 -5.72 4.87 10.69
CA THR A 137 -4.99 3.60 10.81
C THR A 137 -4.44 3.16 9.45
N GLY A 138 -3.23 2.61 9.48
CA GLY A 138 -2.64 1.78 8.43
C GLY A 138 -2.74 0.29 8.78
N ASN A 139 -2.30 -0.57 7.86
CA ASN A 139 -2.42 -2.02 8.05
C ASN A 139 -1.61 -2.55 9.25
N HIS A 140 -0.53 -1.88 9.63
CA HIS A 140 0.28 -2.28 10.78
C HIS A 140 -0.32 -1.85 12.13
N ASP A 141 -1.25 -0.90 12.14
CA ASP A 141 -1.86 -0.40 13.39
C ASP A 141 -2.83 -1.38 14.06
N LEU A 142 -3.19 -2.48 13.39
CA LEU A 142 -4.04 -3.52 13.95
C LEU A 142 -3.25 -4.79 14.34
N GLU A 143 -1.92 -4.76 14.26
CA GLU A 143 -1.03 -5.92 14.51
C GLU A 143 -0.82 -6.28 15.98
N GLY A 144 -1.46 -5.56 16.92
CA GLY A 144 -1.40 -5.77 18.37
C GLY A 144 -2.09 -7.05 18.84
N MET A 145 -1.82 -8.19 18.19
CA MET A 145 -2.46 -9.49 18.42
C MET A 145 -2.22 -10.06 19.81
N ASP A 146 -1.13 -9.64 20.46
CA ASP A 146 -0.79 -10.08 21.82
C ASP A 146 -1.55 -9.31 22.91
N GLU A 147 -2.05 -8.13 22.56
CA GLU A 147 -2.79 -7.27 23.48
C GLU A 147 -4.30 -7.33 23.23
N PHE A 148 -4.72 -7.38 21.95
CA PHE A 148 -6.12 -7.29 21.55
C PHE A 148 -6.60 -8.55 20.83
N SER A 149 -7.72 -9.10 21.30
CA SER A 149 -8.36 -10.29 20.74
C SER A 149 -9.19 -10.01 19.48
N THR A 150 -9.67 -8.77 19.28
CA THR A 150 -10.50 -8.35 18.14
C THR A 150 -9.98 -7.05 17.53
N ASP A 151 -10.32 -6.82 16.26
CA ASP A 151 -9.99 -5.55 15.57
C ASP A 151 -10.70 -4.36 16.24
N GLY A 152 -11.97 -4.55 16.66
CA GLY A 152 -12.73 -3.53 17.39
C GLY A 152 -12.08 -3.08 18.71
N ALA A 153 -11.55 -4.02 19.52
CA ALA A 153 -10.85 -3.66 20.76
C ALA A 153 -9.53 -2.90 20.48
N ASN A 154 -8.83 -3.28 19.40
CA ASN A 154 -7.62 -2.59 18.96
C ASN A 154 -7.92 -1.14 18.50
N LEU A 155 -9.01 -0.95 17.76
CA LEU A 155 -9.47 0.36 17.28
C LEU A 155 -9.98 1.25 18.42
N GLU A 156 -10.65 0.66 19.42
CA GLU A 156 -11.06 1.38 20.63
C GLU A 156 -9.84 1.91 21.40
N ALA A 157 -8.81 1.08 21.57
CA ALA A 157 -7.55 1.51 22.20
C ALA A 157 -6.85 2.60 21.40
N PHE A 158 -6.78 2.46 20.07
CA PHE A 158 -6.27 3.50 19.16
C PHE A 158 -6.99 4.83 19.38
N CYS A 159 -8.33 4.82 19.34
CA CYS A 159 -9.17 6.01 19.49
C CYS A 159 -8.98 6.66 20.87
N ASN A 160 -9.03 5.87 21.94
CA ASN A 160 -8.90 6.35 23.31
C ASN A 160 -7.52 6.99 23.58
N ILE A 161 -6.43 6.38 23.07
CA ILE A 161 -5.07 6.86 23.32
C ILE A 161 -4.71 8.08 22.46
N LEU A 162 -5.23 8.16 21.23
CA LEU A 162 -5.03 9.30 20.33
C LEU A 162 -6.06 10.42 20.53
N GLY A 163 -7.04 10.23 21.42
CA GLY A 163 -8.09 11.20 21.70
C GLY A 163 -9.03 11.43 20.52
N LYS A 164 -9.34 10.37 19.76
CA LYS A 164 -10.19 10.42 18.57
C LYS A 164 -11.54 9.74 18.83
N PRO A 165 -12.65 10.30 18.33
CA PRO A 165 -13.97 9.69 18.51
C PRO A 165 -14.20 8.47 17.62
N LYS A 166 -13.52 8.42 16.47
CA LYS A 166 -13.57 7.36 15.46
C LYS A 166 -12.17 7.22 14.83
N PRO A 167 -11.83 6.08 14.21
CA PRO A 167 -10.54 5.90 13.56
C PRO A 167 -10.40 6.70 12.25
N TYR A 168 -11.52 7.15 11.69
CA TYR A 168 -11.62 8.03 10.54
C TYR A 168 -12.12 9.42 10.97
N PHE A 169 -11.90 10.44 10.14
CA PHE A 169 -12.18 11.82 10.53
C PHE A 169 -12.69 12.68 9.39
N LYS A 170 -13.37 13.77 9.75
CA LYS A 170 -13.52 14.96 8.90
C LYS A 170 -13.15 16.21 9.67
N ARG A 171 -12.44 17.14 9.03
CA ARG A 171 -11.96 18.39 9.63
C ARG A 171 -12.07 19.53 8.62
N GLU A 172 -12.80 20.57 8.97
CA GLU A 172 -12.72 21.82 8.22
C GLU A 172 -11.45 22.56 8.63
N VAL A 173 -10.55 22.82 7.68
CA VAL A 173 -9.24 23.47 7.91
C VAL A 173 -9.21 24.93 7.45
N ALA A 174 -10.14 25.29 6.58
CA ALA A 174 -10.38 26.62 6.05
C ALA A 174 -11.83 26.70 5.53
N ASN A 175 -12.34 27.89 5.27
CA ASN A 175 -13.71 28.09 4.80
C ASN A 175 -14.06 27.17 3.61
N LYS A 176 -15.02 26.26 3.81
CA LYS A 176 -15.45 25.25 2.81
C LYS A 176 -14.31 24.37 2.28
N THR A 177 -13.32 24.09 3.12
CA THR A 177 -12.19 23.22 2.81
C THR A 177 -12.08 22.12 3.85
N LEU A 178 -12.37 20.89 3.44
CA LEU A 178 -12.51 19.73 4.29
C LEU A 178 -11.36 18.75 4.08
N LEU A 179 -10.79 18.27 5.17
CA LEU A 179 -9.91 17.11 5.22
C LEU A 179 -10.75 15.91 5.63
N ILE A 180 -10.66 14.80 4.89
CA ILE A 180 -11.35 13.54 5.19
C ILE A 180 -10.31 12.42 5.26
N GLY A 181 -10.22 11.73 6.40
CA GLY A 181 -9.40 10.54 6.54
C GLY A 181 -10.23 9.27 6.51
N LEU A 182 -9.82 8.28 5.71
CA LEU A 182 -10.36 6.93 5.68
C LEU A 182 -9.36 5.96 6.33
N ALA A 183 -9.85 5.13 7.23
CA ALA A 183 -9.06 4.27 8.11
C ALA A 183 -9.34 2.79 7.85
N THR A 184 -8.31 1.95 7.96
CA THR A 184 -8.53 0.50 7.93
C THR A 184 -9.17 0.01 9.22
N THR A 185 -10.17 -0.86 9.11
CA THR A 185 -10.92 -1.39 10.25
C THR A 185 -10.80 -2.90 10.40
N ALA A 186 -10.06 -3.58 9.50
CA ALA A 186 -9.89 -5.03 9.56
C ALA A 186 -8.42 -5.45 9.41
N PHE A 187 -8.03 -6.46 10.19
CA PHE A 187 -6.75 -7.16 10.13
C PHE A 187 -6.93 -8.64 10.48
N ARG A 188 -7.58 -8.93 11.61
CA ARG A 188 -7.93 -10.29 12.03
C ARG A 188 -9.06 -10.84 11.16
N ASP A 189 -10.04 -9.99 10.86
CA ASP A 189 -11.22 -10.36 10.07
C ASP A 189 -11.00 -10.25 8.55
N ALA A 190 -9.80 -9.83 8.12
CA ALA A 190 -9.44 -9.75 6.72
C ALA A 190 -9.42 -11.16 6.10
N VAL A 191 -10.21 -11.33 5.03
CA VAL A 191 -10.47 -12.63 4.39
C VAL A 191 -9.23 -13.16 3.67
N TYR A 192 -8.50 -12.28 2.98
CA TYR A 192 -7.38 -12.68 2.13
C TYR A 192 -6.04 -12.18 2.67
N SER A 193 -5.83 -10.87 2.68
CA SER A 193 -4.60 -10.28 3.20
C SER A 193 -4.86 -9.51 4.47
N SER A 194 -4.19 -9.91 5.56
CA SER A 194 -4.18 -9.10 6.79
C SER A 194 -3.48 -7.75 6.60
N HIS A 195 -2.76 -7.56 5.50
CA HIS A 195 -2.14 -6.28 5.15
C HIS A 195 -2.99 -5.42 4.23
N GLU A 196 -4.20 -5.85 3.90
CA GLU A 196 -5.15 -5.05 3.15
C GLU A 196 -5.61 -3.83 3.97
N VAL A 197 -5.77 -2.70 3.30
CA VAL A 197 -6.39 -1.51 3.89
C VAL A 197 -7.88 -1.58 3.63
N TYR A 198 -8.63 -1.92 4.68
CA TYR A 198 -10.04 -2.27 4.59
C TYR A 198 -10.92 -1.18 5.21
N VAL A 199 -11.71 -0.51 4.38
CA VAL A 199 -12.76 0.43 4.78
C VAL A 199 -14.10 -0.31 4.80
N ASP A 200 -14.69 -0.45 5.99
CA ASP A 200 -16.01 -1.07 6.14
C ASP A 200 -17.16 -0.26 5.51
N ASP A 201 -18.31 -0.93 5.40
CA ASP A 201 -19.47 -0.36 4.70
C ASP A 201 -20.13 0.79 5.48
N GLU A 202 -19.96 0.88 6.81
CA GLU A 202 -20.44 2.04 7.59
C GLU A 202 -19.64 3.28 7.22
N GLN A 203 -18.32 3.16 7.23
CA GLN A 203 -17.41 4.23 6.89
C GLN A 203 -17.55 4.65 5.42
N LEU A 204 -17.72 3.69 4.50
CA LEU A 204 -17.97 4.02 3.09
C LEU A 204 -19.28 4.82 2.93
N ARG A 205 -20.39 4.39 3.53
CA ARG A 205 -21.66 5.15 3.50
C ARG A 205 -21.49 6.55 4.10
N TRP A 206 -20.82 6.66 5.23
CA TRP A 206 -20.51 7.95 5.86
C TRP A 206 -19.70 8.87 4.94
N PHE A 207 -18.73 8.32 4.20
CA PHE A 207 -17.95 9.06 3.23
C PHE A 207 -18.83 9.58 2.08
N GLU A 208 -19.67 8.73 1.50
CA GLU A 208 -20.60 9.12 0.44
C GLU A 208 -21.58 10.22 0.88
N GLU A 209 -22.17 10.07 2.07
CA GLU A 209 -23.09 11.06 2.63
C GLU A 209 -22.37 12.39 2.92
N THR A 210 -21.13 12.32 3.39
CA THR A 210 -20.31 13.51 3.63
C THR A 210 -20.07 14.25 2.30
N LEU A 211 -19.67 13.55 1.24
CA LEU A 211 -19.46 14.15 -0.09
C LEU A 211 -20.73 14.78 -0.66
N LYS A 212 -21.89 14.12 -0.51
CA LYS A 212 -23.20 14.66 -0.91
C LYS A 212 -23.56 15.96 -0.17
N SER A 213 -23.14 16.09 1.10
CA SER A 213 -23.38 17.28 1.91
C SER A 213 -22.42 18.45 1.64
N CYS A 214 -21.35 18.23 0.89
CA CYS A 214 -20.35 19.25 0.56
C CYS A 214 -20.04 19.32 -0.95
N PRO A 215 -21.04 19.65 -1.79
CA PRO A 215 -20.88 19.63 -3.23
C PRO A 215 -19.98 20.76 -3.74
N ALA A 216 -19.29 20.52 -4.85
CA ALA A 216 -18.44 21.53 -5.51
C ALA A 216 -19.23 22.76 -5.98
N SER A 217 -20.52 22.59 -6.31
CA SER A 217 -21.43 23.70 -6.68
C SER A 217 -21.53 24.76 -5.59
N ASP A 218 -21.35 24.35 -4.33
CA ASP A 218 -21.41 25.23 -3.18
C ASP A 218 -20.01 25.78 -2.82
N GLY A 219 -18.99 25.46 -3.61
CA GLY A 219 -17.62 25.90 -3.42
C GLY A 219 -16.80 25.04 -2.45
N TRP A 220 -17.27 23.83 -2.11
CA TRP A 220 -16.53 22.91 -1.25
C TRP A 220 -15.31 22.29 -1.95
N ARG A 221 -14.23 22.15 -1.18
CA ARG A 221 -12.97 21.50 -1.56
C ARG A 221 -12.64 20.42 -0.55
N VAL A 222 -12.41 19.21 -1.01
CA VAL A 222 -12.19 18.03 -0.18
C VAL A 222 -10.82 17.43 -0.50
N PHE A 223 -10.02 17.23 0.54
CA PHE A 223 -8.74 16.53 0.50
C PHE A 223 -8.91 15.22 1.25
N VAL A 224 -8.68 14.10 0.56
CA VAL A 224 -8.89 12.76 1.11
C VAL A 224 -7.55 12.14 1.50
N PHE A 225 -7.53 11.41 2.60
CA PHE A 225 -6.35 10.76 3.14
C PHE A 225 -6.71 9.31 3.43
N SER A 226 -5.90 8.37 2.95
CA SER A 226 -6.05 6.95 3.23
C SER A 226 -4.68 6.29 3.30
N HIS A 227 -4.56 5.14 3.97
CA HIS A 227 -3.26 4.49 4.05
C HIS A 227 -2.82 3.96 2.67
N ALA A 228 -3.62 3.10 2.04
CA ALA A 228 -3.43 2.68 0.64
C ALA A 228 -4.27 3.56 -0.30
N PRO A 229 -3.85 3.77 -1.56
CA PRO A 229 -4.62 4.52 -2.54
C PRO A 229 -5.80 3.73 -3.11
N PRO A 230 -6.79 4.40 -3.72
CA PRO A 230 -7.85 3.73 -4.46
C PRO A 230 -7.31 3.11 -5.75
N THR A 231 -7.91 1.98 -6.15
CA THR A 231 -7.67 1.36 -7.46
C THR A 231 -7.94 2.37 -8.58
N GLY A 232 -7.06 2.44 -9.59
CA GLY A 232 -7.19 3.38 -10.70
C GLY A 232 -6.64 4.79 -10.44
N SER A 233 -6.09 5.07 -9.26
CA SER A 233 -5.35 6.31 -8.97
C SER A 233 -4.16 6.53 -9.92
N GLY A 234 -3.59 5.45 -10.47
CA GLY A 234 -2.43 5.50 -11.36
C GLY A 234 -1.11 5.75 -10.64
N LEU A 235 -1.12 5.80 -9.30
CA LEU A 235 0.10 5.94 -8.51
C LEU A 235 1.03 4.73 -8.72
N ARG A 236 2.34 4.97 -8.69
CA ARG A 236 3.35 3.92 -8.70
C ARG A 236 3.19 3.02 -7.48
N VAL A 237 3.41 1.71 -7.65
CA VAL A 237 3.25 0.72 -6.57
C VAL A 237 4.41 -0.27 -6.55
N VAL A 238 4.55 -0.99 -5.43
CA VAL A 238 5.47 -2.14 -5.36
C VAL A 238 4.74 -3.39 -5.82
N GLN A 239 4.65 -3.57 -7.14
CA GLN A 239 3.85 -4.63 -7.76
C GLN A 239 4.21 -6.03 -7.28
N ALA A 240 5.51 -6.33 -7.17
CA ALA A 240 6.02 -7.62 -6.69
C ALA A 240 5.64 -7.93 -5.22
N LEU A 241 5.16 -6.92 -4.47
CA LEU A 241 4.73 -7.09 -3.09
C LEU A 241 3.21 -6.90 -2.96
N HIS A 242 2.69 -5.69 -3.18
CA HIS A 242 1.33 -5.36 -2.78
C HIS A 242 0.26 -5.86 -3.77
N VAL A 243 0.58 -5.90 -5.07
CA VAL A 243 -0.32 -6.49 -6.08
C VAL A 243 -0.35 -8.01 -5.92
N VAL A 244 0.82 -8.64 -5.81
CA VAL A 244 0.92 -10.09 -5.56
C VAL A 244 0.19 -10.49 -4.26
N ASN A 245 0.28 -9.65 -3.22
CA ASN A 245 -0.35 -9.93 -1.93
C ASN A 245 -1.84 -9.54 -1.85
N GLY A 246 -2.42 -8.93 -2.88
CA GLY A 246 -3.80 -8.46 -2.85
C GLY A 246 -4.05 -7.38 -1.78
N CYS A 247 -3.08 -6.50 -1.50
CA CYS A 247 -3.20 -5.41 -0.52
C CYS A 247 -2.82 -4.03 -1.06
N CYS A 248 -2.57 -3.91 -2.38
CA CYS A 248 -2.19 -2.67 -3.03
C CYS A 248 -3.18 -1.49 -2.90
N TRP A 249 -4.48 -1.79 -2.85
CA TRP A 249 -5.52 -0.78 -2.95
C TRP A 249 -6.48 -0.80 -1.76
N LEU A 250 -7.26 0.26 -1.60
CA LEU A 250 -8.39 0.25 -0.68
C LEU A 250 -9.40 -0.83 -1.06
N ASN A 251 -9.77 -1.66 -0.09
CA ASN A 251 -10.70 -2.78 -0.27
C ASN A 251 -10.32 -3.66 -1.47
N HIS A 252 -9.02 -3.83 -1.73
CA HIS A 252 -8.48 -4.50 -2.90
C HIS A 252 -9.18 -5.84 -3.21
N SER A 253 -9.53 -6.60 -2.17
CA SER A 253 -10.10 -7.92 -2.33
C SER A 253 -11.64 -7.96 -2.37
N LYS A 254 -12.30 -6.81 -2.14
CA LYS A 254 -13.76 -6.70 -2.25
C LYS A 254 -14.18 -6.39 -3.68
N SER A 255 -15.38 -6.83 -4.05
CA SER A 255 -16.02 -6.48 -5.32
C SER A 255 -16.25 -4.97 -5.50
N ASN A 256 -16.20 -4.18 -4.42
CA ASN A 256 -16.40 -2.73 -4.46
C ASN A 256 -15.09 -1.93 -4.45
N ALA A 257 -13.93 -2.52 -4.73
CA ALA A 257 -12.64 -1.81 -4.80
C ALA A 257 -12.69 -0.57 -5.73
N GLY A 258 -13.43 -0.67 -6.84
CA GLY A 258 -13.64 0.41 -7.79
C GLY A 258 -14.51 1.57 -7.27
N ARG A 259 -15.27 1.40 -6.18
CA ARG A 259 -16.23 2.40 -5.71
C ARG A 259 -15.58 3.73 -5.35
N PHE A 260 -14.35 3.70 -4.82
CA PHE A 260 -13.65 4.94 -4.45
C PHE A 260 -13.33 5.80 -5.67
N ILE A 261 -12.90 5.18 -6.78
CA ILE A 261 -12.61 5.94 -8.00
C ILE A 261 -13.91 6.45 -8.65
N GLU A 262 -15.01 5.73 -8.52
CA GLU A 262 -16.34 6.21 -8.95
C GLU A 262 -16.77 7.43 -8.16
N LEU A 263 -16.60 7.43 -6.84
CA LEU A 263 -16.91 8.59 -5.99
C LEU A 263 -16.08 9.81 -6.37
N VAL A 264 -14.81 9.62 -6.73
CA VAL A 264 -13.97 10.71 -7.27
C VAL A 264 -14.55 11.27 -8.57
N LYS A 265 -15.09 10.43 -9.45
CA LYS A 265 -15.74 10.87 -10.69
C LYS A 265 -17.08 11.56 -10.44
N GLU A 266 -17.87 11.06 -9.50
CA GLU A 266 -19.19 11.58 -9.12
C GLU A 266 -19.09 12.92 -8.36
N HIS A 267 -18.06 13.09 -7.54
CA HIS A 267 -17.93 14.21 -6.61
C HIS A 267 -16.70 15.08 -6.90
N ARG A 268 -16.90 16.09 -7.78
CA ARG A 268 -15.87 17.10 -8.13
C ARG A 268 -15.33 17.91 -6.95
N CYS A 269 -15.96 17.87 -5.78
CA CYS A 269 -15.42 18.54 -4.60
C CYS A 269 -14.11 17.89 -4.14
N ILE A 270 -13.86 16.63 -4.48
CA ILE A 270 -12.59 15.95 -4.22
C ILE A 270 -11.50 16.53 -5.12
N LYS A 271 -10.53 17.22 -4.51
CA LYS A 271 -9.45 17.92 -5.23
C LYS A 271 -8.13 17.16 -5.20
N ALA A 272 -7.84 16.47 -4.09
CA ALA A 272 -6.65 15.63 -3.99
C ALA A 272 -6.84 14.47 -3.02
N TRP A 273 -6.07 13.41 -3.24
CA TRP A 273 -6.07 12.19 -2.44
C TRP A 273 -4.64 11.78 -2.10
N PHE A 274 -4.33 11.63 -0.82
CA PHE A 274 -2.99 11.30 -0.32
C PHE A 274 -2.94 9.90 0.26
N SER A 275 -1.89 9.14 -0.08
CA SER A 275 -1.68 7.78 0.40
C SER A 275 -0.23 7.46 0.72
N GLY A 276 -0.01 6.56 1.68
CA GLY A 276 1.31 6.07 2.10
C GLY A 276 1.52 4.64 1.57
N HIS A 277 1.73 3.69 2.48
CA HIS A 277 1.72 2.23 2.30
C HIS A 277 2.90 1.64 1.54
N PHE A 278 3.37 2.32 0.47
CA PHE A 278 4.40 1.77 -0.40
C PHE A 278 5.81 2.04 0.08
N HIS A 279 6.02 2.94 1.04
CA HIS A 279 7.33 3.33 1.58
C HIS A 279 8.36 3.76 0.51
N LEU A 280 7.88 4.33 -0.60
CA LEU A 280 8.69 4.82 -1.70
C LEU A 280 8.85 6.35 -1.59
N GLY A 281 9.98 6.87 -2.08
CA GLY A 281 10.19 8.29 -2.26
C GLY A 281 9.21 8.90 -3.27
N GLN A 282 9.21 10.23 -3.31
CA GLN A 282 8.24 11.07 -4.01
C GLN A 282 8.76 11.58 -5.34
N ASP A 283 9.92 11.09 -5.77
CA ASP A 283 10.63 11.56 -6.96
C ASP A 283 10.45 10.64 -8.14
N TYR A 284 9.94 9.44 -7.86
CA TYR A 284 9.56 8.49 -8.88
C TYR A 284 8.48 9.09 -9.77
N GLN A 285 8.55 8.73 -11.05
CA GLN A 285 7.42 8.85 -11.95
C GLN A 285 6.16 8.24 -11.32
N ASP A 286 5.02 8.91 -11.52
CA ASP A 286 3.72 8.54 -10.98
C ASP A 286 3.66 8.52 -9.43
N SER A 287 4.57 9.22 -8.74
CA SER A 287 4.42 9.53 -7.30
C SER A 287 3.32 10.58 -7.05
N ILE A 288 2.97 11.34 -8.08
CA ILE A 288 1.78 12.16 -8.19
C ILE A 288 1.20 11.92 -9.56
N THR A 289 -0.11 11.70 -9.64
CA THR A 289 -0.83 11.59 -10.91
C THR A 289 -1.97 12.59 -10.96
N PHE A 290 -2.19 13.10 -12.16
CA PHE A 290 -3.39 13.86 -12.50
C PHE A 290 -4.00 13.21 -13.75
N PRO A 291 -5.28 12.86 -13.71
CA PRO A 291 -5.91 12.18 -14.83
C PRO A 291 -6.38 13.17 -15.88
N ASP A 292 -5.46 13.70 -16.69
CA ASP A 292 -5.87 14.39 -17.91
C ASP A 292 -6.43 13.35 -18.91
N GLY A 293 -7.62 13.60 -19.46
CA GLY A 293 -8.26 12.76 -20.49
C GLY A 293 -8.88 11.41 -20.05
N ASP A 294 -8.53 10.86 -18.88
CA ASP A 294 -8.82 9.44 -18.55
C ASP A 294 -10.16 9.16 -17.82
N ARG A 295 -11.13 10.10 -17.83
CA ARG A 295 -12.42 9.95 -17.13
C ARG A 295 -12.30 9.66 -15.62
N ARG A 296 -11.19 10.03 -14.95
CA ARG A 296 -10.97 9.79 -13.49
C ARG A 296 -11.24 11.02 -12.60
N GLY A 297 -11.91 12.05 -13.14
CA GLY A 297 -12.31 13.25 -12.38
C GLY A 297 -11.20 14.32 -12.29
N SER A 298 -11.34 15.27 -11.36
CA SER A 298 -10.42 16.41 -11.15
C SER A 298 -9.43 16.22 -9.99
N CYS A 299 -9.27 14.99 -9.51
CA CYS A 299 -8.50 14.70 -8.32
C CYS A 299 -7.02 14.46 -8.65
N VAL A 300 -6.13 15.13 -7.93
CA VAL A 300 -4.70 14.79 -7.90
C VAL A 300 -4.46 13.68 -6.89
N PHE A 301 -3.91 12.55 -7.31
CA PHE A 301 -3.48 11.50 -6.38
C PHE A 301 -2.02 11.69 -6.05
N ALA A 302 -1.64 11.61 -4.78
CA ALA A 302 -0.26 11.86 -4.33
C ALA A 302 0.19 10.81 -3.31
N GLN A 303 1.30 10.15 -3.62
CA GLN A 303 2.00 9.30 -2.69
C GLN A 303 2.76 10.16 -1.65
N THR A 304 2.77 9.68 -0.41
CA THR A 304 3.49 10.26 0.71
C THR A 304 4.62 9.32 1.11
N GLY A 305 5.84 9.84 1.15
CA GLY A 305 7.02 9.09 1.57
C GLY A 305 7.07 8.87 3.07
N VAL A 306 8.18 8.31 3.53
CA VAL A 306 8.40 7.96 4.95
C VAL A 306 9.47 8.86 5.52
N MET A 307 9.30 9.31 6.77
CA MET A 307 10.30 10.17 7.43
C MET A 307 11.53 9.38 7.93
N GLY A 308 11.33 8.11 8.33
CA GLY A 308 12.39 7.25 8.85
C GLY A 308 13.16 6.49 7.75
N SER A 309 14.48 6.59 7.75
CA SER A 309 15.37 5.92 6.77
C SER A 309 15.33 4.39 6.83
N ARG A 310 14.96 3.83 7.98
CA ARG A 310 14.86 2.38 8.19
C ARG A 310 13.62 1.78 7.57
N SER A 311 12.54 2.55 7.57
CA SER A 311 11.23 2.16 7.04
C SER A 311 11.12 2.50 5.56
N SER A 312 11.79 3.56 5.11
CA SER A 312 11.95 3.88 3.69
C SER A 312 12.68 2.77 2.93
N ARG A 313 12.08 2.35 1.81
CA ARG A 313 12.65 1.31 0.93
C ARG A 313 13.79 1.84 0.09
N ASP A 314 13.70 3.08 -0.36
CA ASP A 314 14.70 3.75 -1.20
C ASP A 314 15.62 4.71 -0.43
N LYS A 315 15.49 4.73 0.91
CA LYS A 315 16.26 5.57 1.84
C LYS A 315 16.01 7.06 1.70
N ARG A 316 15.02 7.49 0.91
CA ARG A 316 14.55 8.87 0.92
C ARG A 316 13.67 9.10 2.12
N ARG A 317 13.92 10.21 2.82
CA ARG A 317 13.20 10.61 4.02
C ARG A 317 12.32 11.79 3.68
N GLN A 318 11.03 11.59 3.51
CA GLN A 318 10.17 12.59 2.87
C GLN A 318 8.78 12.69 3.50
N SER A 319 8.17 13.86 3.41
CA SER A 319 6.76 14.13 3.72
C SER A 319 6.14 15.03 2.64
N ARG A 320 4.81 15.17 2.62
CA ARG A 320 4.15 16.18 1.76
C ARG A 320 3.78 17.41 2.57
N LEU A 321 3.74 18.54 1.88
CA LEU A 321 3.18 19.77 2.37
C LEU A 321 2.13 20.29 1.37
N ILE A 322 0.95 20.59 1.88
CA ILE A 322 -0.14 21.19 1.12
C ILE A 322 -0.28 22.63 1.60
N ARG A 323 -0.27 23.60 0.68
CA ARG A 323 -0.67 24.98 0.97
C ARG A 323 -1.74 25.40 -0.01
N GLY A 324 -2.80 26.04 0.46
CA GLY A 324 -3.88 26.41 -0.44
C GLY A 324 -4.82 27.46 0.11
N ASN A 325 -5.73 27.87 -0.76
CA ASN A 325 -6.82 28.80 -0.47
C ASN A 325 -8.02 28.57 -1.41
N ARG A 326 -8.95 29.52 -1.50
CA ARG A 326 -10.13 29.39 -2.37
C ARG A 326 -9.82 29.35 -3.87
N LYS A 327 -8.62 29.74 -4.30
CA LYS A 327 -8.20 29.81 -5.71
C LYS A 327 -7.41 28.60 -6.16
N GLY A 328 -6.94 27.76 -5.25
CA GLY A 328 -6.08 26.64 -5.62
C GLY A 328 -5.23 26.14 -4.45
N PHE A 329 -4.32 25.23 -4.74
CA PHE A 329 -3.36 24.70 -3.78
C PHE A 329 -2.08 24.22 -4.47
N THR A 330 -1.03 24.08 -3.68
CA THR A 330 0.25 23.50 -4.08
C THR A 330 0.51 22.23 -3.28
N ILE A 331 1.18 21.27 -3.91
CA ILE A 331 1.75 20.10 -3.24
C ILE A 331 3.27 20.21 -3.36
N SER A 332 3.96 20.17 -2.23
CA SER A 332 5.43 20.13 -2.14
C SER A 332 5.90 18.85 -1.44
N THR A 333 7.08 18.37 -1.83
CA THR A 333 7.87 17.39 -1.09
C THR A 333 8.77 18.13 -0.12
N ILE A 334 8.78 17.69 1.13
CA ILE A 334 9.79 18.09 2.11
C ILE A 334 10.79 16.94 2.23
N ASP A 335 12.02 17.17 1.79
CA ASP A 335 13.13 16.22 1.93
C ASP A 335 13.83 16.46 3.27
N HIS A 336 13.75 15.45 4.13
CA HIS A 336 14.35 15.40 5.48
C HIS A 336 15.75 14.78 5.48
N GLY A 337 16.27 14.37 4.32
CA GLY A 337 17.59 13.76 4.19
C GLY A 337 18.75 14.75 4.33
N GLU A 338 19.97 14.22 4.36
CA GLU A 338 21.16 15.05 4.54
C GLU A 338 21.31 16.13 3.44
N PRO A 339 21.64 17.38 3.84
CA PRO A 339 21.82 18.47 2.91
C PRO A 339 22.95 18.17 1.92
N GLY A 340 22.62 18.17 0.62
CA GLY A 340 23.60 18.01 -0.47
C GLY A 340 23.55 16.69 -1.24
N ARG A 341 22.64 15.74 -0.93
CA ARG A 341 22.44 14.55 -1.78
C ARG A 341 21.76 14.85 -3.12
N ARG A 342 21.04 15.97 -3.20
CA ARG A 342 20.57 16.58 -4.45
C ARG A 342 21.11 17.98 -4.52
N GLY A 343 22.02 18.25 -5.45
CA GLY A 343 22.32 19.52 -6.16
C GLY A 343 22.17 20.92 -5.51
N GLY A 344 21.73 21.04 -4.27
CA GLY A 344 21.61 22.23 -3.45
C GLY A 344 22.86 22.34 -2.60
N GLY A 345 23.36 23.56 -2.50
CA GLY A 345 24.67 23.87 -1.91
C GLY A 345 24.91 23.17 -0.57
N LYS A 346 26.15 22.73 -0.39
CA LYS A 346 26.66 22.28 0.90
C LYS A 346 26.31 23.29 2.00
N GLY A 347 25.60 22.87 3.04
CA GLY A 347 25.73 23.47 4.37
C GLY A 347 24.50 24.07 5.06
N THR A 348 23.26 23.71 4.72
CA THR A 348 22.09 24.12 5.54
C THR A 348 21.51 22.91 6.25
N GLU A 349 21.47 22.88 7.59
CA GLU A 349 20.78 21.87 8.44
C GLU A 349 19.24 21.83 8.22
N GLU A 350 18.74 22.43 7.13
CA GLU A 350 17.34 22.68 6.85
C GLU A 350 16.81 21.66 5.83
N ALA A 351 15.57 21.20 6.05
CA ALA A 351 14.87 20.40 5.05
C ALA A 351 14.76 21.17 3.74
N THR A 352 14.87 20.46 2.62
CA THR A 352 14.64 21.08 1.31
C THR A 352 13.17 20.92 0.94
N GLU A 353 12.46 22.04 0.82
CA GLU A 353 11.14 22.06 0.20
C GLU A 353 11.28 22.10 -1.32
N ARG A 354 10.63 21.17 -2.02
CA ARG A 354 10.47 21.17 -3.48
C ARG A 354 8.99 21.24 -3.83
N LEU A 355 8.58 22.27 -4.57
CA LEU A 355 7.27 22.32 -5.20
C LEU A 355 7.15 21.24 -6.28
N ASP A 356 6.12 20.39 -6.21
CA ASP A 356 5.87 19.36 -7.21
C ASP A 356 4.70 19.74 -8.13
N VAL A 357 3.59 20.24 -7.56
CA VAL A 357 2.37 20.55 -8.31
C VAL A 357 1.75 21.85 -7.83
N THR A 358 1.25 22.64 -8.79
CA THR A 358 0.33 23.75 -8.56
C THR A 358 -1.01 23.44 -9.22
N VAL A 359 -2.09 23.55 -8.45
CA VAL A 359 -3.47 23.41 -8.92
C VAL A 359 -4.18 24.74 -8.74
N SER A 360 -4.77 25.26 -9.82
CA SER A 360 -5.61 26.47 -9.78
C SER A 360 -7.04 26.12 -10.13
N PHE A 361 -8.00 26.72 -9.41
CA PHE A 361 -9.43 26.62 -9.69
C PHE A 361 -9.83 27.78 -10.59
N GLU A 362 -10.16 27.50 -11.84
CA GLU A 362 -10.64 28.52 -12.78
C GLU A 362 -12.12 28.85 -12.51
N ASP A 363 -12.91 27.80 -12.26
CA ASP A 363 -14.30 27.86 -11.84
C ASP A 363 -14.68 26.63 -11.00
N SER A 364 -15.98 26.39 -10.78
CA SER A 364 -16.46 25.22 -10.00
C SER A 364 -16.32 23.87 -10.72
N SER A 365 -15.96 23.89 -12.00
CA SER A 365 -15.90 22.76 -12.92
C SER A 365 -14.56 22.58 -13.64
N THR A 366 -13.60 23.48 -13.44
CA THR A 366 -12.34 23.50 -14.19
C THR A 366 -11.15 23.76 -13.27
N GLU A 367 -10.16 22.88 -13.38
CA GLU A 367 -8.88 22.97 -12.67
C GLU A 367 -7.72 22.97 -13.67
N SER A 368 -6.77 23.88 -13.50
CA SER A 368 -5.50 23.82 -14.20
C SER A 368 -4.47 23.14 -13.31
N VAL A 369 -3.78 22.13 -13.80
CA VAL A 369 -2.71 21.44 -13.06
C VAL A 369 -1.38 21.63 -13.76
N ILE A 370 -0.40 22.15 -13.03
CA ILE A 370 0.95 22.40 -13.52
C ILE A 370 1.93 21.61 -12.64
N PHE A 371 2.60 20.62 -13.24
CA PHE A 371 3.74 19.95 -12.63
C PHE A 371 4.96 20.86 -12.72
N ALA A 372 5.60 21.13 -11.59
CA ALA A 372 6.73 22.06 -11.49
C ALA A 372 8.02 21.53 -12.12
N HIS A 373 8.13 20.21 -12.25
CA HIS A 373 9.26 19.54 -12.88
C HIS A 373 8.78 18.25 -13.56
N PRO A 374 9.49 17.77 -14.60
CA PRO A 374 9.26 16.42 -15.09
C PRO A 374 9.56 15.40 -13.99
N PRO A 375 8.95 14.20 -14.05
CA PRO A 375 9.33 13.11 -13.15
C PRO A 375 10.82 12.78 -13.36
N GLU A 376 11.55 12.52 -12.26
CA GLU A 376 12.92 11.99 -12.39
C GLU A 376 12.79 10.61 -13.04
N GLN A 377 13.41 10.43 -14.21
CA GLN A 377 13.57 9.12 -14.84
C GLN A 377 14.56 8.31 -14.02
N MET A 378 14.11 7.75 -12.91
CA MET A 378 14.86 6.70 -12.24
C MET A 378 14.68 5.43 -13.03
N GLN A 379 15.81 4.78 -13.34
CA GLN A 379 15.80 3.42 -13.85
C GLN A 379 14.97 2.57 -12.89
N ASP A 380 14.04 1.79 -13.43
CA ASP A 380 13.35 0.73 -12.70
C ASP A 380 14.43 -0.12 -12.04
N THR A 381 14.61 0.04 -10.73
CA THR A 381 15.46 -0.84 -9.95
C THR A 381 14.65 -2.10 -9.65
N GLU A 382 15.30 -3.26 -9.61
CA GLU A 382 14.65 -4.56 -9.40
C GLU A 382 13.66 -4.50 -8.23
N GLY A 383 12.35 -4.59 -8.54
CA GLY A 383 11.26 -4.65 -7.55
C GLY A 383 10.34 -3.42 -7.44
N TRP A 384 10.67 -2.27 -8.04
CA TRP A 384 9.88 -1.02 -7.94
C TRP A 384 9.38 -0.56 -9.31
N MET A 385 8.57 -1.40 -9.95
CA MET A 385 8.10 -1.14 -11.31
C MET A 385 7.03 -0.06 -11.34
N GLN A 386 6.94 0.65 -12.46
CA GLN A 386 5.73 1.40 -12.80
C GLN A 386 4.51 0.45 -12.74
N VAL A 387 3.35 0.94 -12.29
CA VAL A 387 2.10 0.22 -12.54
C VAL A 387 1.94 0.16 -14.04
N TYR A 388 2.17 -1.01 -14.63
CA TYR A 388 1.92 -1.20 -16.04
C TYR A 388 0.43 -1.02 -16.28
N LYS A 389 0.05 0.04 -17.00
CA LYS A 389 -1.30 0.24 -17.52
C LYS A 389 -1.24 -0.22 -18.98
N PRO A 390 -1.91 -1.32 -19.34
CA PRO A 390 -2.01 -1.73 -20.72
C PRO A 390 -2.50 -0.62 -21.65
N MET A 391 -1.89 -0.51 -22.83
CA MET A 391 -2.20 0.48 -23.86
C MET A 391 -2.59 -0.21 -25.17
N GLU A 392 -3.40 0.45 -26.00
CA GLU A 392 -3.90 -0.12 -27.26
C GLU A 392 -2.77 -0.44 -28.26
N ASP A 393 -1.63 0.25 -28.15
CA ASP A 393 -0.44 0.06 -28.98
C ASP A 393 0.54 -1.00 -28.44
N ASP A 394 0.14 -1.73 -27.39
CA ASP A 394 0.94 -2.83 -26.84
C ASP A 394 1.08 -3.98 -27.83
N GLY A 395 2.25 -4.60 -27.83
CA GLY A 395 2.73 -5.43 -28.95
C GLY A 395 1.83 -6.60 -29.38
N CYS A 396 1.00 -7.16 -28.48
CA CYS A 396 0.06 -8.24 -28.81
C CYS A 396 -1.31 -7.99 -28.13
N TYR A 397 -1.99 -6.90 -28.47
CA TYR A 397 -3.39 -6.69 -28.07
C TYR A 397 -4.33 -7.65 -28.81
N VAL A 398 -5.17 -8.36 -28.06
CA VAL A 398 -6.21 -9.26 -28.59
C VAL A 398 -7.56 -8.54 -28.53
N ASP A 399 -8.01 -8.01 -29.67
CA ASP A 399 -9.31 -7.32 -29.81
C ASP A 399 -10.46 -8.31 -30.13
N ASP A 400 -10.13 -9.45 -30.75
CA ASP A 400 -11.14 -10.42 -31.17
C ASP A 400 -11.40 -11.48 -30.08
N ILE A 401 -12.35 -11.16 -29.19
CA ILE A 401 -12.88 -12.09 -28.18
C ILE A 401 -13.44 -13.40 -28.78
N TYR A 402 -13.65 -13.47 -30.10
CA TYR A 402 -14.25 -14.62 -30.77
C TYR A 402 -13.25 -15.57 -31.45
N SER A 403 -11.96 -15.21 -31.48
CA SER A 403 -10.92 -16.04 -32.09
C SER A 403 -9.99 -16.67 -31.04
N PRO A 404 -9.66 -17.98 -31.14
CA PRO A 404 -8.64 -18.56 -30.27
C PRO A 404 -7.28 -17.98 -30.67
N GLU A 405 -6.76 -17.09 -29.83
CA GLU A 405 -5.46 -16.46 -30.08
C GLU A 405 -4.35 -17.16 -29.31
N ASN A 406 -3.27 -17.42 -30.03
CA ASN A 406 -2.05 -17.96 -29.49
C ASN A 406 -1.10 -16.80 -29.16
N LEU A 407 -0.97 -16.49 -27.87
CA LEU A 407 -0.06 -15.48 -27.36
C LEU A 407 1.35 -16.07 -27.22
N CYS A 408 1.89 -16.58 -28.33
CA CYS A 408 3.17 -17.30 -28.38
C CYS A 408 4.36 -16.45 -27.89
N ASN A 409 4.24 -15.11 -27.92
CA ASN A 409 5.24 -14.19 -27.43
C ASN A 409 5.12 -13.88 -25.92
N ALA A 410 4.02 -14.24 -25.25
CA ALA A 410 3.80 -13.91 -23.84
C ALA A 410 4.86 -14.51 -22.90
N GLY A 411 5.43 -15.68 -23.24
CA GLY A 411 6.50 -16.30 -22.44
C GLY A 411 7.91 -15.75 -22.69
N GLN A 412 8.07 -14.78 -23.59
CA GLN A 412 9.37 -14.20 -23.92
C GLN A 412 9.77 -13.11 -22.91
N ASP A 413 11.07 -12.93 -22.73
CA ASP A 413 11.59 -11.89 -21.83
C ASP A 413 11.20 -10.50 -22.34
N GLY A 414 10.71 -9.64 -21.44
CA GLY A 414 10.20 -8.31 -21.77
C GLY A 414 8.88 -8.29 -22.56
N ALA A 415 8.17 -9.41 -22.69
CA ALA A 415 6.88 -9.44 -23.38
C ALA A 415 5.81 -8.64 -22.62
N VAL A 416 5.04 -7.87 -23.41
CA VAL A 416 3.91 -7.08 -22.95
C VAL A 416 2.72 -7.42 -23.84
N CYS A 417 1.72 -8.08 -23.27
CA CYS A 417 0.53 -8.57 -23.98
C CYS A 417 -0.68 -8.41 -23.07
N TRP A 418 -1.87 -8.12 -23.58
CA TRP A 418 -3.08 -8.05 -22.76
C TRP A 418 -4.35 -8.28 -23.58
N TRP A 419 -5.42 -8.69 -22.90
CA TRP A 419 -6.67 -9.09 -23.55
C TRP A 419 -7.88 -8.91 -22.63
N HIS A 420 -9.03 -8.69 -23.26
CA HIS A 420 -10.33 -8.83 -22.61
C HIS A 420 -10.81 -10.27 -22.76
N MET A 421 -11.16 -10.89 -21.64
CA MET A 421 -11.89 -12.14 -21.61
C MET A 421 -13.35 -11.88 -21.98
N ALA A 422 -14.03 -12.88 -22.53
CA ALA A 422 -15.46 -12.86 -22.83
C ALA A 422 -16.33 -12.60 -21.59
N CYS A 423 -15.82 -12.92 -20.39
CA CYS A 423 -16.46 -12.58 -19.11
C CYS A 423 -16.20 -11.12 -18.64
N GLY A 424 -15.61 -10.27 -19.49
CA GLY A 424 -15.32 -8.86 -19.21
C GLY A 424 -14.09 -8.62 -18.32
N ARG A 425 -13.39 -9.68 -17.90
CA ARG A 425 -12.13 -9.58 -17.14
C ARG A 425 -10.98 -9.19 -18.06
N VAL A 426 -9.97 -8.51 -17.51
CA VAL A 426 -8.78 -8.13 -18.26
C VAL A 426 -7.58 -8.85 -17.68
N LEU A 427 -6.83 -9.53 -18.54
CA LEU A 427 -5.59 -10.19 -18.17
C LEU A 427 -4.46 -9.64 -19.03
N GLY A 428 -3.24 -9.68 -18.49
CA GLY A 428 -2.08 -9.26 -19.25
C GLY A 428 -0.79 -9.82 -18.70
N VAL A 429 0.18 -9.92 -19.59
CA VAL A 429 1.53 -10.39 -19.33
C VAL A 429 2.46 -9.19 -19.33
N HIS A 430 3.28 -9.09 -18.30
CA HIS A 430 4.27 -8.05 -18.14
C HIS A 430 5.44 -8.61 -17.32
N ASN A 431 6.69 -8.44 -17.78
CA ASN A 431 7.90 -8.93 -17.08
C ASN A 431 7.82 -10.40 -16.67
N GLY A 432 7.34 -11.26 -17.57
CA GLY A 432 7.27 -12.71 -17.35
C GLY A 432 6.21 -13.15 -16.33
N ILE A 433 5.36 -12.27 -15.81
CA ILE A 433 4.21 -12.63 -14.97
C ILE A 433 2.89 -12.35 -15.68
N VAL A 434 1.86 -13.15 -15.38
CA VAL A 434 0.48 -12.88 -15.82
C VAL A 434 -0.28 -12.26 -14.65
N LEU A 435 -0.97 -11.15 -14.92
CA LEU A 435 -1.78 -10.41 -13.97
C LEU A 435 -3.22 -10.30 -14.44
N GLU A 436 -4.13 -10.16 -13.49
CA GLU A 436 -5.47 -9.65 -13.75
C GLU A 436 -5.49 -8.14 -13.49
N TYR A 437 -6.26 -7.42 -14.30
CA TYR A 437 -6.47 -5.98 -14.23
C TYR A 437 -7.95 -5.66 -14.04
N ASP A 438 -8.22 -4.54 -13.37
CA ASP A 438 -9.55 -3.97 -13.27
C ASP A 438 -10.03 -3.56 -14.66
N SER A 439 -11.19 -4.03 -15.09
CA SER A 439 -11.67 -3.83 -16.47
C SER A 439 -12.00 -2.38 -16.81
N THR A 440 -12.21 -1.53 -15.79
CA THR A 440 -12.56 -0.12 -16.01
C THR A 440 -11.35 0.79 -15.99
N THR A 441 -10.43 0.56 -15.06
CA THR A 441 -9.27 1.43 -14.81
C THR A 441 -7.97 0.88 -15.36
N LEU A 442 -7.94 -0.41 -15.70
CA LEU A 442 -6.75 -1.18 -16.07
C LEU A 442 -5.66 -1.14 -14.99
N ALA A 443 -6.05 -0.92 -13.74
CA ALA A 443 -5.14 -1.05 -12.60
C ALA A 443 -4.92 -2.55 -12.29
N PRO A 444 -3.69 -2.98 -11.98
CA PRO A 444 -3.41 -4.37 -11.69
C PRO A 444 -4.06 -4.80 -10.38
N LEU A 445 -4.74 -5.94 -10.40
CA LEU A 445 -5.44 -6.54 -9.26
C LEU A 445 -4.60 -7.63 -8.60
N GLY A 446 -3.96 -8.51 -9.37
CA GLY A 446 -3.19 -9.56 -8.72
C GLY A 446 -2.50 -10.54 -9.66
N LEU A 447 -1.61 -11.33 -9.07
CA LEU A 447 -0.82 -12.34 -9.77
C LEU A 447 -1.68 -13.54 -10.17
N VAL A 448 -1.77 -13.83 -11.46
CA VAL A 448 -2.42 -15.04 -12.00
C VAL A 448 -1.40 -16.16 -12.17
N VAL A 449 -0.26 -15.86 -12.80
CA VAL A 449 0.84 -16.81 -13.07
C VAL A 449 2.18 -16.15 -12.73
N SER A 450 3.03 -16.82 -11.96
CA SER A 450 4.37 -16.32 -11.62
C SER A 450 5.38 -16.53 -12.74
N GLU A 451 6.52 -15.84 -12.63
CA GLU A 451 7.61 -15.92 -13.61
C GLU A 451 8.14 -17.35 -13.74
N ASP A 452 8.35 -18.04 -12.62
CA ASP A 452 8.85 -19.43 -12.63
C ASP A 452 7.86 -20.41 -13.28
N GLU A 453 6.56 -20.12 -13.24
CA GLU A 453 5.53 -20.97 -13.85
C GLU A 453 5.29 -20.69 -15.32
N LEU A 454 5.52 -19.45 -15.76
CA LEU A 454 5.44 -19.04 -17.16
C LEU A 454 6.74 -19.38 -17.92
N ARG A 455 7.89 -19.44 -17.22
CA ARG A 455 9.19 -19.70 -17.84
C ARG A 455 9.18 -21.00 -18.66
N GLY A 456 9.49 -20.87 -19.94
CA GLY A 456 9.52 -22.00 -20.89
C GLY A 456 8.14 -22.50 -21.33
N LYS A 457 7.07 -21.74 -21.05
CA LYS A 457 5.71 -22.02 -21.52
C LYS A 457 5.18 -20.87 -22.37
N GLN A 458 4.19 -21.17 -23.20
CA GLN A 458 3.39 -20.23 -23.97
C GLN A 458 1.99 -20.11 -23.37
N LEU A 459 1.30 -19.02 -23.68
CA LEU A 459 -0.05 -18.72 -23.20
C LEU A 459 -1.03 -18.72 -24.37
N ALA A 460 -2.22 -19.28 -24.18
CA ALA A 460 -3.32 -19.24 -25.15
C ALA A 460 -4.66 -18.99 -24.46
N ILE A 461 -5.57 -18.34 -25.19
CA ILE A 461 -6.97 -18.15 -24.78
C ILE A 461 -7.82 -19.00 -25.71
N VAL A 462 -8.64 -19.88 -25.13
CA VAL A 462 -9.40 -20.89 -25.89
C VAL A 462 -10.88 -20.74 -25.62
N ASN A 463 -11.67 -20.55 -26.67
CA ASN A 463 -13.14 -20.57 -26.61
C ASN A 463 -13.64 -22.01 -26.39
N VAL A 464 -14.27 -22.27 -25.25
CA VAL A 464 -14.76 -23.61 -24.82
C VAL A 464 -15.97 -24.04 -25.65
N THR A 465 -16.80 -23.08 -26.07
CA THR A 465 -18.05 -23.31 -26.84
C THR A 465 -17.87 -23.91 -28.24
N ARG A 466 -16.62 -24.11 -28.71
CA ARG A 466 -16.35 -24.69 -30.04
C ARG A 466 -16.41 -26.22 -30.10
N PHE A 467 -16.46 -26.94 -28.96
CA PHE A 467 -16.41 -28.40 -28.96
C PHE A 467 -17.79 -29.09 -29.00
N ASP A 468 -18.86 -28.43 -28.56
CA ASP A 468 -20.20 -29.06 -28.48
C ASP A 468 -20.98 -29.08 -29.81
N LYS A 469 -20.46 -28.45 -30.88
CA LYS A 469 -21.18 -28.31 -32.16
C LYS A 469 -20.71 -29.22 -33.29
N LYS A 470 -19.90 -30.25 -33.01
CA LYS A 470 -19.42 -31.19 -34.06
C LYS A 470 -20.09 -32.57 -34.10
N GLU A 471 -21.08 -32.86 -33.25
CA GLU A 471 -21.78 -34.16 -33.23
C GLU A 471 -23.30 -34.12 -33.48
N THR A 472 -23.86 -33.04 -34.07
CA THR A 472 -25.29 -33.01 -34.44
C THR A 472 -25.55 -32.53 -35.87
N LEU A 473 -24.64 -32.83 -36.80
CA LEU A 473 -24.82 -32.54 -38.24
C LEU A 473 -25.01 -33.78 -39.13
N GLU A 474 -25.45 -34.91 -38.58
CA GLU A 474 -25.85 -36.09 -39.39
C GLU A 474 -27.30 -36.56 -39.22
N GLU A 475 -28.15 -35.94 -38.38
CA GLU A 475 -29.52 -36.47 -38.14
C GLU A 475 -30.70 -35.51 -38.35
N THR A 476 -30.56 -34.40 -39.09
CA THR A 476 -31.74 -33.59 -39.50
C THR A 476 -31.67 -33.08 -40.94
N ALA A 477 -31.42 -33.99 -41.88
CA ALA A 477 -31.64 -33.73 -43.31
C ALA A 477 -33.08 -34.02 -43.79
N GLU A 478 -34.04 -34.30 -42.88
CA GLU A 478 -35.42 -34.70 -43.24
C GLU A 478 -36.55 -33.84 -42.60
N SER A 479 -36.31 -32.58 -42.21
CA SER A 479 -37.44 -31.70 -41.83
C SER A 479 -37.38 -30.25 -42.34
N LEU A 480 -36.53 -29.97 -43.33
CA LEU A 480 -36.51 -28.70 -44.06
C LEU A 480 -37.64 -28.65 -45.09
N GLU A 481 -38.88 -28.54 -44.63
CA GLU A 481 -39.99 -27.97 -45.41
C GLU A 481 -41.22 -27.73 -44.50
N ARG A 482 -41.15 -26.71 -43.64
CA ARG A 482 -42.30 -25.86 -43.28
C ARG A 482 -41.87 -24.71 -42.38
N THR A 483 -42.53 -23.58 -42.61
CA THR A 483 -42.58 -22.34 -41.80
C THR A 483 -41.35 -21.43 -41.83
N GLN A 484 -41.27 -20.66 -42.92
CA GLN A 484 -40.98 -19.22 -42.85
C GLN A 484 -42.02 -18.52 -41.95
N GLU A 485 -41.58 -17.41 -41.34
CA GLU A 485 -42.33 -16.46 -40.48
C GLU A 485 -42.28 -16.71 -38.96
N VAL A 486 -41.17 -16.31 -38.32
CA VAL A 486 -41.23 -15.44 -37.12
C VAL A 486 -40.02 -14.51 -37.13
N ARG A 487 -40.30 -13.20 -37.12
CA ARG A 487 -39.33 -12.12 -36.91
C ARG A 487 -38.88 -12.08 -35.45
N SER A 488 -37.59 -11.82 -35.26
CA SER A 488 -36.97 -11.12 -34.13
C SER A 488 -37.46 -11.49 -32.72
N SER A 489 -36.72 -12.39 -32.06
CA SER A 489 -36.49 -12.27 -30.62
C SER A 489 -35.05 -12.67 -30.32
N SER A 490 -34.30 -11.71 -29.78
CA SER A 490 -33.06 -11.89 -28.99
C SER A 490 -32.39 -13.25 -29.12
N VAL A 491 -31.38 -13.36 -29.99
CA VAL A 491 -30.27 -14.26 -29.69
C VAL A 491 -29.64 -13.69 -28.44
N CYS A 492 -29.99 -14.26 -27.30
CA CYS A 492 -29.30 -14.05 -26.03
C CYS A 492 -27.80 -14.23 -26.34
N GLU A 493 -27.00 -13.20 -26.06
CA GLU A 493 -25.54 -13.33 -25.99
C GLU A 493 -25.26 -14.49 -25.04
N GLN A 494 -25.04 -15.69 -25.58
CA GLN A 494 -24.57 -16.81 -24.78
C GLN A 494 -23.17 -16.41 -24.35
N GLU A 495 -23.01 -16.12 -23.06
CA GLU A 495 -21.72 -15.88 -22.42
C GLU A 495 -20.75 -16.98 -22.88
N GLN A 496 -19.83 -16.63 -23.77
CA GLN A 496 -18.87 -17.59 -24.29
C GLN A 496 -17.89 -17.91 -23.18
N GLU A 497 -17.85 -19.18 -22.77
CA GLU A 497 -16.86 -19.64 -21.81
C GLU A 497 -15.48 -19.71 -22.49
N GLN A 498 -14.49 -19.11 -21.83
CA GLN A 498 -13.10 -19.04 -22.27
C GLN A 498 -12.17 -19.64 -21.22
N ALA A 499 -11.14 -20.36 -21.69
CA ALA A 499 -10.12 -20.96 -20.85
C ALA A 499 -8.75 -20.31 -21.11
N VAL A 500 -8.01 -20.06 -20.03
CA VAL A 500 -6.62 -19.59 -20.08
C VAL A 500 -5.70 -20.80 -19.95
N VAL A 501 -4.86 -21.04 -20.95
CA VAL A 501 -4.03 -22.25 -21.04
C VAL A 501 -2.55 -21.90 -21.13
N LEU A 502 -1.76 -22.46 -20.24
CA LEU A 502 -0.29 -22.48 -20.31
C LEU A 502 0.16 -23.79 -20.93
N TYR A 503 1.06 -23.77 -21.91
CA TYR A 503 1.56 -25.00 -22.53
C TYR A 503 3.04 -24.95 -22.89
N ASP A 504 3.73 -26.08 -22.87
CA ASP A 504 5.14 -26.18 -23.24
C ASP A 504 5.36 -26.75 -24.65
N GLU A 505 6.61 -26.76 -25.13
CA GLU A 505 7.00 -27.34 -26.43
C GLU A 505 6.67 -28.84 -26.55
N LYS A 506 6.46 -29.53 -25.43
CA LYS A 506 6.10 -30.96 -25.37
C LYS A 506 4.58 -31.15 -25.34
N CYS A 507 3.80 -30.08 -25.51
CA CYS A 507 2.34 -30.07 -25.44
C CYS A 507 1.78 -30.46 -24.06
N ASN A 508 2.53 -30.29 -22.97
CA ASN A 508 1.97 -30.37 -21.62
C ASN A 508 1.18 -29.08 -21.36
N ALA A 509 -0.11 -29.20 -21.09
CA ALA A 509 -1.00 -28.06 -20.86
C ALA A 509 -1.44 -27.97 -19.39
N LEU A 510 -1.51 -26.75 -18.87
CA LEU A 510 -2.08 -26.38 -17.58
C LEU A 510 -3.17 -25.33 -17.83
N VAL A 511 -4.40 -25.62 -17.40
CA VAL A 511 -5.52 -24.67 -17.47
C VAL A 511 -5.56 -23.87 -16.18
N VAL A 512 -5.55 -22.54 -16.29
CA VAL A 512 -5.76 -21.64 -15.15
C VAL A 512 -7.25 -21.55 -14.88
N GLN A 513 -7.65 -22.01 -13.70
CA GLN A 513 -9.05 -21.99 -13.27
C GLN A 513 -9.37 -20.66 -12.57
N PRO A 514 -10.54 -20.05 -12.86
CA PRO A 514 -11.00 -18.90 -12.07
C PRO A 514 -11.39 -19.33 -10.65
N ASN A 515 -11.34 -18.37 -9.72
CA ASN A 515 -11.87 -18.47 -8.37
C ASN A 515 -13.42 -18.50 -8.39
N GLU A 516 -14.05 -18.78 -7.24
CA GLU A 516 -15.52 -18.81 -7.09
C GLU A 516 -16.21 -17.49 -7.49
N ASP A 517 -15.51 -16.35 -7.38
CA ASP A 517 -15.99 -15.03 -7.78
C ASP A 517 -15.65 -14.66 -9.24
N GLY A 518 -15.12 -15.62 -10.01
CA GLY A 518 -14.73 -15.45 -11.41
C GLY A 518 -13.40 -14.74 -11.65
N SER A 519 -12.69 -14.31 -10.60
CA SER A 519 -11.34 -13.74 -10.75
C SER A 519 -10.30 -14.83 -11.03
N TYR A 520 -9.25 -14.52 -11.78
CA TYR A 520 -8.12 -15.39 -12.08
C TYR A 520 -6.91 -15.14 -11.19
N TRP A 521 -6.79 -13.95 -10.61
CA TRP A 521 -5.65 -13.66 -9.74
C TRP A 521 -5.69 -14.53 -8.48
N ARG A 522 -4.51 -14.93 -8.04
CA ARG A 522 -4.35 -15.86 -6.94
C ARG A 522 -4.53 -15.15 -5.62
N LYS A 523 -5.37 -15.74 -4.78
CA LYS A 523 -5.55 -15.31 -3.40
C LYS A 523 -4.50 -16.00 -2.53
N LEU A 524 -3.22 -15.69 -2.78
CA LEU A 524 -2.05 -16.46 -2.30
C LEU A 524 -1.70 -16.30 -0.83
N VAL A 525 -2.07 -15.18 -0.21
CA VAL A 525 -1.52 -14.86 1.10
C VAL A 525 -2.37 -15.46 2.20
N ARG A 526 -1.79 -16.36 2.99
CA ARG A 526 -2.39 -16.75 4.26
C ARG A 526 -2.36 -15.56 5.20
N ASN A 527 -3.50 -15.27 5.82
CA ASN A 527 -3.63 -14.24 6.85
C ASN A 527 -2.46 -14.29 7.86
N LYS A 528 -1.79 -13.15 8.12
CA LYS A 528 -0.60 -13.06 9.00
C LYS A 528 -0.86 -13.60 10.40
N VAL A 529 -2.08 -13.48 10.92
CA VAL A 529 -2.50 -14.07 12.19
C VAL A 529 -2.28 -15.58 12.17
N ILE A 530 -2.69 -16.24 11.08
CA ILE A 530 -2.51 -17.69 10.90
C ILE A 530 -1.03 -18.03 10.90
N ARG A 531 -0.23 -17.30 10.11
CA ARG A 531 1.24 -17.50 10.03
C ARG A 531 1.93 -17.29 11.38
N MET A 532 1.53 -16.28 12.14
CA MET A 532 2.07 -16.00 13.46
C MET A 532 1.69 -17.08 14.47
N ARG A 533 0.44 -17.58 14.43
CA ARG A 533 -0.01 -18.73 15.25
C ARG A 533 0.76 -20.00 14.91
N GLU A 534 1.03 -20.27 13.62
CA GLU A 534 1.88 -21.37 13.18
C GLU A 534 3.29 -21.25 13.76
N LYS A 535 3.95 -20.09 13.61
CA LYS A 535 5.30 -19.85 14.15
C LYS A 535 5.35 -20.03 15.67
N ARG A 536 4.31 -19.59 16.40
CA ARG A 536 4.19 -19.81 17.86
C ARG A 536 4.10 -21.30 18.21
N ARG A 537 3.33 -22.08 17.45
CA ARG A 537 3.24 -23.54 17.63
C ARG A 537 4.56 -24.23 17.33
N GLU A 538 5.25 -23.83 16.27
CA GLU A 538 6.59 -24.33 15.94
C GLU A 538 7.59 -24.04 17.06
N ARG A 539 7.57 -22.84 17.65
CA ARG A 539 8.43 -22.47 18.79
C ARG A 539 8.10 -23.28 20.04
N ALA A 540 6.82 -23.39 20.41
CA ALA A 540 6.40 -24.18 21.57
C ALA A 540 6.81 -25.65 21.44
N ALA A 541 6.70 -26.23 20.23
CA ALA A 541 7.19 -27.57 19.95
C ALA A 541 8.72 -27.67 20.09
N ALA A 542 9.47 -26.68 19.59
CA ALA A 542 10.92 -26.63 19.72
C ALA A 542 11.39 -26.53 21.19
N GLU A 543 10.75 -25.67 21.99
CA GLU A 543 11.02 -25.51 23.43
C GLU A 543 10.69 -26.81 24.20
N PHE A 544 9.55 -27.43 23.93
CA PHE A 544 9.18 -28.72 24.52
C PHE A 544 10.20 -29.83 24.18
N LEU A 545 10.62 -29.93 22.91
CA LEU A 545 11.63 -30.89 22.47
C LEU A 545 13.01 -30.61 23.11
N ALA A 546 13.37 -29.35 23.31
CA ALA A 546 14.59 -28.99 24.04
C ALA A 546 14.53 -29.44 25.51
N GLY A 547 13.39 -29.22 26.18
CA GLY A 547 13.16 -29.70 27.55
C GLY A 547 13.26 -31.22 27.67
N LEU A 548 12.68 -31.97 26.72
CA LEU A 548 12.79 -33.44 26.69
C LEU A 548 14.23 -33.92 26.51
N ARG A 549 15.05 -33.22 25.71
CA ARG A 549 16.47 -33.55 25.55
C ARG A 549 17.26 -33.31 26.83
N GLU A 550 17.01 -32.21 27.53
CA GLU A 550 17.64 -31.93 28.83
C GLU A 550 17.24 -32.94 29.91
N GLU A 551 15.99 -33.40 29.89
CA GLU A 551 15.49 -34.43 30.81
C GLU A 551 16.09 -35.81 30.50
N ALA A 552 16.15 -36.21 29.22
CA ALA A 552 16.82 -37.44 28.79
C ALA A 552 18.30 -37.45 29.19
N HIS A 553 19.00 -36.33 28.99
CA HIS A 553 20.40 -36.18 29.40
C HIS A 553 20.57 -36.26 30.94
N ARG A 554 19.62 -35.73 31.73
CA ARG A 554 19.65 -35.84 33.19
C ARG A 554 19.35 -37.24 33.72
N THR A 555 18.47 -37.98 33.05
CA THR A 555 17.96 -39.28 33.51
C THR A 555 18.73 -40.47 32.93
N GLY A 556 19.66 -40.24 32.00
CA GLY A 556 20.42 -41.31 31.34
C GLY A 556 19.57 -42.15 30.38
N LEU A 557 18.39 -41.67 30.00
CA LEU A 557 17.53 -42.29 29.01
C LEU A 557 18.07 -42.01 27.59
N ALA A 558 17.85 -42.94 26.67
CA ALA A 558 18.29 -42.80 25.28
C ALA A 558 17.71 -41.52 24.65
N GLU A 559 18.53 -40.78 23.88
CA GLU A 559 18.09 -39.54 23.24
C GLU A 559 16.83 -39.77 22.38
N PRO A 560 15.79 -38.92 22.51
CA PRO A 560 14.62 -39.04 21.67
C PRO A 560 14.99 -38.81 20.18
N CYS A 561 14.41 -39.62 19.29
CA CYS A 561 14.61 -39.57 17.85
C CYS A 561 14.48 -38.13 17.30
N GLN A 562 15.30 -37.78 16.30
CA GLN A 562 15.23 -36.47 15.63
C GLN A 562 13.86 -36.31 14.93
N PHE A 563 12.97 -35.51 15.51
CA PHE A 563 11.75 -35.06 14.84
C PHE A 563 12.06 -33.81 14.02
N HIS A 564 11.93 -33.90 12.70
CA HIS A 564 11.93 -32.72 11.85
C HIS A 564 10.53 -32.10 11.86
N VAL A 565 10.42 -30.88 12.41
CA VAL A 565 9.23 -30.04 12.20
C VAL A 565 9.24 -29.59 10.73
N LYS A 566 8.65 -30.38 9.84
CA LYS A 566 8.36 -29.95 8.47
C LYS A 566 7.09 -29.10 8.50
N SER A 567 7.25 -27.79 8.33
CA SER A 567 6.18 -26.94 7.83
C SER A 567 5.77 -27.49 6.46
N LEU A 568 4.49 -27.86 6.31
CA LEU A 568 3.88 -28.19 5.02
C LEU A 568 3.82 -26.91 4.19
N ARG A 569 4.97 -26.48 3.67
CA ARG A 569 5.02 -25.47 2.61
C ARG A 569 4.41 -26.14 1.38
N GLY A 570 3.29 -25.60 0.89
CA GLY A 570 2.88 -25.82 -0.49
C GLY A 570 4.02 -25.42 -1.44
N PRO A 571 4.02 -25.90 -2.69
CA PRO A 571 5.11 -25.63 -3.63
C PRO A 571 5.33 -24.11 -3.72
N LYS A 572 6.60 -23.71 -3.60
CA LYS A 572 7.03 -22.32 -3.73
C LYS A 572 6.79 -21.80 -5.13
#